data_AF-A0AA40DVV0-F1
#
_entry.id   AF-A0AA40DVV0-F1
#
_cell.length_a   1.000
_cell.length_b   1.000
_cell.length_c   1.000
_cell.angle_alpha   90.00
_cell.angle_beta   90.00
_cell.angle_gamma   90.00
#
_symmetry.space_group_name_H-M   'P 1'
#
loop_
_entity.id
_entity.type
_entity.pdbx_description
1 polymer ?
#
loop_
_entity_poly.entity_id
_entity_poly.type
_entity_poly.pdbx_seq_one_letter_code
_entity_poly.pdbx_strand_id
1 'polypeptide(L)'
;MWSVGALLSCAAVGLNNKDLAEEIRRVTEPWTAGFSTGTDPEKAANWRWFRVTSNLVLVRVCGVPLDEVKAEMDVDLALLDSFYLEDGWNTFMAEGYNSPQSPYWGLTTLIATALAEDNAFWTAEEQPYPALFLPTLVPAPKQIVSNHPQSNHHFILSPAQFVTWPLKASQAKYSKFTYSSTFTFSVPTGLLIQQITPDSTLALSRDGAETWAVK
;
A
#
# COMPACT_ATOMS: atom_id res chain seq x y z
N MET A 1 -7.36 -8.02 6.93
CA MET A 1 -6.04 -8.33 6.34
C MET A 1 -4.97 -8.46 7.41
N TRP A 2 -4.72 -7.43 8.24
CA TRP A 2 -3.79 -7.53 9.40
C TRP A 2 -4.10 -8.70 10.34
N SER A 3 -5.37 -8.81 10.75
CA SER A 3 -5.89 -9.96 11.49
C SER A 3 -5.60 -11.29 10.77
N VAL A 4 -5.92 -11.39 9.49
CA VAL A 4 -5.68 -12.59 8.66
C VAL A 4 -4.19 -12.97 8.61
N GLY A 5 -3.29 -12.01 8.35
CA GLY A 5 -1.85 -12.24 8.34
C GLY A 5 -1.30 -12.65 9.70
N ALA A 6 -1.76 -11.99 10.77
CA ALA A 6 -1.39 -12.35 12.15
C ALA A 6 -1.89 -13.76 12.52
N LEU A 7 -3.15 -14.10 12.23
CA LEU A 7 -3.73 -15.42 12.52
C LEU A 7 -3.05 -16.54 11.72
N LEU A 8 -2.74 -16.30 10.44
CA LEU A 8 -1.94 -17.23 9.62
C LEU A 8 -0.51 -17.38 10.17
N SER A 9 0.09 -16.30 10.69
CA SER A 9 1.40 -16.34 11.37
C SER A 9 1.35 -17.17 12.65
N CYS A 10 0.35 -16.94 13.51
CA CYS A 10 0.12 -17.74 14.72
C CYS A 10 -0.07 -19.24 14.41
N ALA A 11 -0.81 -19.57 13.36
CA ALA A 11 -0.97 -20.96 12.89
C ALA A 11 0.31 -21.55 12.28
N ALA A 12 1.17 -20.73 11.67
CA ALA A 12 2.45 -21.16 11.11
C ALA A 12 3.54 -21.39 12.18
N VAL A 13 3.53 -20.61 13.26
CA VAL A 13 4.43 -20.77 14.41
C VAL A 13 4.01 -21.94 15.32
N GLY A 14 2.73 -22.30 15.31
CA GLY A 14 2.18 -23.45 16.03
C GLY A 14 1.66 -23.10 17.42
N LEU A 15 0.34 -23.09 17.58
CA LEU A 15 -0.33 -22.84 18.86
C LEU A 15 -0.24 -24.07 19.77
N ASN A 16 0.87 -24.18 20.51
CA ASN A 16 1.11 -25.26 21.48
C ASN A 16 0.11 -25.28 22.66
N ASN A 17 -0.59 -24.16 22.92
CA ASN A 17 -1.68 -24.09 23.88
C ASN A 17 -3.03 -24.29 23.16
N LYS A 18 -3.70 -25.42 23.43
CA LYS A 18 -4.96 -25.81 22.79
C LYS A 18 -6.15 -24.95 23.21
N ASP A 19 -6.21 -24.55 24.48
CA ASP A 19 -7.33 -23.79 25.01
C ASP A 19 -7.33 -22.36 24.44
N LEU A 20 -6.13 -21.78 24.30
CA LEU A 20 -5.92 -20.50 23.61
C LEU A 20 -6.25 -20.59 22.11
N ALA A 21 -5.89 -21.69 21.44
CA ALA A 21 -6.24 -21.90 20.03
C ALA A 21 -7.76 -21.99 19.83
N GLU A 22 -8.46 -22.69 20.72
CA GLU A 22 -9.92 -22.82 20.68
C GLU A 22 -10.64 -21.50 20.99
N GLU A 23 -10.12 -20.69 21.92
CA GLU A 23 -10.67 -19.35 22.18
C GLU A 23 -10.43 -18.39 21.00
N ILE A 24 -9.24 -18.40 20.40
CA ILE A 24 -8.93 -17.65 19.17
C ILE A 24 -9.89 -18.07 18.06
N ARG A 25 -10.10 -19.38 17.85
CA ARG A 25 -11.09 -19.90 16.88
C ARG A 25 -12.47 -19.35 17.16
N ARG A 26 -13.01 -19.57 18.36
CA ARG A 26 -14.38 -19.16 18.76
C ARG A 26 -14.65 -17.67 18.52
N VAL A 27 -13.65 -16.81 18.70
CA VAL A 27 -13.75 -15.36 18.46
C VAL A 27 -13.60 -15.00 16.98
N THR A 28 -12.71 -15.65 16.24
CA THR A 28 -12.37 -15.26 14.85
C THR A 28 -13.22 -15.92 13.77
N GLU A 29 -13.70 -17.15 14.00
CA GLU A 29 -14.47 -17.94 13.04
C GLU A 29 -15.75 -17.23 12.56
N PRO A 30 -16.61 -16.64 13.42
CA PRO A 30 -17.85 -16.00 12.96
C PRO A 30 -17.61 -14.74 12.11
N TRP A 31 -16.57 -13.97 12.44
CA TRP A 31 -16.17 -12.79 11.65
C TRP A 31 -15.58 -13.21 10.31
N THR A 32 -14.74 -14.25 10.31
CA THR A 32 -14.07 -14.76 9.11
C THR A 32 -15.09 -15.36 8.13
N ALA A 33 -16.01 -16.19 8.62
CA ALA A 33 -17.15 -16.69 7.84
C ALA A 33 -18.05 -15.55 7.34
N GLY A 34 -18.29 -14.52 8.17
CA GLY A 34 -19.03 -13.32 7.80
C GLY A 34 -18.42 -12.56 6.60
N PHE A 35 -17.09 -12.45 6.52
CA PHE A 35 -16.41 -11.86 5.36
C PHE A 35 -16.56 -12.71 4.09
N SER A 36 -16.49 -14.05 4.20
CA SER A 36 -16.73 -14.94 3.07
C SER A 36 -18.18 -14.87 2.57
N THR A 37 -19.17 -15.02 3.45
CA THR A 37 -20.60 -14.96 3.08
C THR A 37 -21.04 -13.56 2.64
N GLY A 38 -20.41 -12.50 3.13
CA GLY A 38 -20.67 -11.12 2.73
C GLY A 38 -20.06 -10.74 1.37
N THR A 39 -19.21 -11.59 0.79
CA THR A 39 -18.59 -11.34 -0.52
C THR A 39 -19.46 -11.90 -1.64
N ASP A 40 -20.39 -11.07 -2.11
CA ASP A 40 -21.25 -11.23 -3.30
C ASP A 40 -20.71 -12.25 -4.31
N PRO A 41 -21.36 -13.43 -4.51
CA PRO A 41 -20.81 -14.53 -5.32
C PRO A 41 -20.87 -14.33 -6.83
N GLU A 42 -21.62 -13.35 -7.35
CA GLU A 42 -21.79 -13.14 -8.80
C GLU A 42 -20.91 -11.99 -9.33
N LYS A 43 -20.52 -11.05 -8.46
CA LYS A 43 -19.74 -9.88 -8.84
C LYS A 43 -18.29 -10.19 -9.23
N ALA A 44 -17.93 -9.87 -10.46
CA ALA A 44 -16.56 -9.93 -10.95
C ALA A 44 -15.70 -8.76 -10.38
N ALA A 45 -15.10 -8.94 -9.21
CA ALA A 45 -14.18 -7.96 -8.60
C ALA A 45 -13.09 -8.59 -7.71
N ASN A 46 -11.97 -7.89 -7.55
CA ASN A 46 -10.79 -8.31 -6.76
C ASN A 46 -11.09 -8.64 -5.27
N TRP A 47 -12.29 -8.33 -4.78
CA TRP A 47 -12.78 -8.69 -3.44
C TRP A 47 -12.77 -10.20 -3.16
N ARG A 48 -12.71 -11.05 -4.20
CA ARG A 48 -12.44 -12.49 -4.06
C ARG A 48 -11.21 -12.81 -3.21
N TRP A 49 -10.16 -11.97 -3.23
CA TRP A 49 -9.00 -12.16 -2.36
C TRP A 49 -9.36 -12.17 -0.87
N PHE A 50 -10.40 -11.44 -0.44
CA PHE A 50 -10.87 -11.48 0.94
C PHE A 50 -11.55 -12.80 1.26
N ARG A 51 -12.38 -13.35 0.37
CA ARG A 51 -13.05 -14.66 0.57
C ARG A 51 -12.05 -15.81 0.53
N VAL A 52 -11.11 -15.83 -0.43
CA VAL A 52 -9.99 -16.79 -0.47
C VAL A 52 -9.15 -16.75 0.80
N THR A 53 -8.73 -15.56 1.26
CA THR A 53 -7.89 -15.47 2.47
C THR A 53 -8.65 -15.68 3.78
N SER A 54 -9.96 -15.43 3.80
CA SER A 54 -10.83 -15.75 4.94
C SER A 54 -11.07 -17.27 5.03
N ASN A 55 -11.41 -17.92 3.93
CA ASN A 55 -11.54 -19.38 3.87
C ASN A 55 -10.22 -20.08 4.21
N LEU A 56 -9.07 -19.53 3.82
CA LEU A 56 -7.76 -20.03 4.26
C LEU A 56 -7.56 -19.92 5.79
N VAL A 57 -8.06 -18.86 6.44
CA VAL A 57 -8.07 -18.75 7.92
C VAL A 57 -9.03 -19.74 8.55
N LEU A 58 -10.23 -19.94 8.00
CA LEU A 58 -11.17 -20.95 8.48
C LEU A 58 -10.52 -22.35 8.50
N VAL A 59 -9.78 -22.71 7.45
CA VAL A 59 -9.07 -24.00 7.38
C VAL A 59 -7.85 -24.05 8.30
N ARG A 60 -6.99 -23.02 8.27
CA ARG A 60 -5.67 -23.05 8.93
C ARG A 60 -5.67 -22.64 10.41
N VAL A 61 -6.72 -21.98 10.87
CA VAL A 61 -6.85 -21.42 12.23
C VAL A 61 -8.10 -21.95 12.92
N CYS A 62 -9.23 -22.02 12.19
CA CYS A 62 -10.50 -22.50 12.75
C CYS A 62 -10.73 -24.01 12.53
N GLY A 63 -9.82 -24.72 11.85
CA GLY A 63 -9.91 -26.18 11.64
C GLY A 63 -11.10 -26.64 10.78
N VAL A 64 -11.75 -25.74 10.04
CA VAL A 64 -12.80 -26.09 9.08
C VAL A 64 -12.21 -27.02 8.00
N PRO A 65 -12.86 -28.14 7.65
CA PRO A 65 -12.38 -29.02 6.58
C PRO A 65 -12.19 -28.27 5.27
N LEU A 66 -11.03 -28.43 4.62
CA LEU A 66 -10.71 -27.75 3.37
C LEU A 66 -11.80 -27.98 2.31
N ASP A 67 -12.32 -29.21 2.21
CA ASP A 67 -13.30 -29.61 1.20
C ASP A 67 -14.62 -28.82 1.28
N GLU A 68 -14.99 -28.28 2.44
CA GLU A 68 -16.20 -27.45 2.61
C GLU A 68 -16.07 -26.07 1.93
N VAL A 69 -14.85 -25.53 1.87
CA VAL A 69 -14.57 -24.21 1.27
C VAL A 69 -13.81 -24.28 -0.06
N LYS A 70 -13.22 -25.44 -0.41
CA LYS A 70 -12.30 -25.56 -1.54
C LYS A 70 -12.95 -25.19 -2.87
N ALA A 71 -14.16 -25.67 -3.14
CA ALA A 71 -14.84 -25.38 -4.41
C ALA A 71 -15.11 -23.88 -4.60
N GLU A 72 -15.43 -23.15 -3.53
CA GLU A 72 -15.58 -21.70 -3.55
C GLU A 72 -14.23 -21.00 -3.75
N MET A 73 -13.18 -21.46 -3.06
CA MET A 73 -11.82 -20.93 -3.22
C MET A 73 -11.27 -21.17 -4.63
N ASP A 74 -11.52 -22.33 -5.23
CA ASP A 74 -11.07 -22.68 -6.59
C ASP A 74 -11.75 -21.80 -7.64
N VAL A 75 -13.06 -21.56 -7.51
CA VAL A 75 -13.83 -20.63 -8.38
C VAL A 75 -13.34 -19.20 -8.21
N ASP A 76 -13.10 -18.76 -6.98
CA ASP A 76 -12.58 -17.42 -6.69
C ASP A 76 -11.16 -17.22 -7.21
N LEU A 77 -10.27 -18.22 -7.08
CA LEU A 77 -8.92 -18.18 -7.63
C LEU A 77 -8.95 -18.13 -9.16
N ALA A 78 -9.73 -18.99 -9.82
CA ALA A 78 -9.89 -18.93 -11.28
C ALA A 78 -10.46 -17.58 -11.77
N LEU A 79 -11.32 -16.94 -10.98
CA LEU A 79 -11.86 -15.61 -11.26
C LEU A 79 -10.82 -14.50 -11.00
N LEU A 80 -10.00 -14.60 -9.96
CA LEU A 80 -8.85 -13.71 -9.69
C LEU A 80 -7.78 -13.81 -10.78
N ASP A 81 -7.49 -15.03 -11.24
CA ASP A 81 -6.61 -15.33 -12.37
C ASP A 81 -7.19 -14.79 -13.69
N SER A 82 -8.49 -14.50 -13.77
CA SER A 82 -9.10 -13.76 -14.89
C SER A 82 -9.03 -12.23 -14.75
N PHE A 83 -8.89 -11.70 -13.52
CA PHE A 83 -8.52 -10.30 -13.29
C PHE A 83 -7.01 -10.08 -13.44
N TYR A 84 -6.24 -11.14 -13.61
CA TYR A 84 -4.89 -11.06 -14.15
C TYR A 84 -4.98 -10.79 -15.66
N LEU A 85 -5.34 -9.55 -15.99
CA LEU A 85 -5.10 -8.92 -17.29
C LEU A 85 -3.61 -8.56 -17.47
N GLU A 86 -2.75 -9.22 -16.69
CA GLU A 86 -1.45 -8.76 -16.18
C GLU A 86 -1.56 -7.53 -15.22
N ASP A 87 -0.80 -7.57 -14.10
CA ASP A 87 -0.39 -6.50 -13.16
C ASP A 87 -1.34 -5.65 -12.23
N GLY A 88 -0.71 -5.01 -11.20
CA GLY A 88 -1.06 -3.85 -10.31
C GLY A 88 -2.51 -3.53 -9.86
N TRP A 89 -2.88 -2.31 -9.43
CA TRP A 89 -4.20 -1.89 -8.86
C TRP A 89 -4.59 -0.39 -9.05
N ASN A 90 -5.91 -0.07 -9.04
CA ASN A 90 -6.58 1.25 -9.04
C ASN A 90 -6.33 2.11 -10.28
N THR A 91 -7.29 2.29 -11.19
CA THR A 91 -7.12 2.96 -12.50
C THR A 91 -6.60 4.42 -12.52
N PHE A 92 -6.34 5.07 -11.38
CA PHE A 92 -5.54 6.32 -11.28
C PHE A 92 -4.17 6.15 -10.61
N MET A 93 -3.99 5.21 -9.68
CA MET A 93 -2.67 4.79 -9.14
C MET A 93 -2.03 3.66 -9.96
N ALA A 94 -2.79 3.15 -10.93
CA ALA A 94 -2.41 2.17 -11.92
C ALA A 94 -1.69 2.85 -13.08
N GLU A 95 -0.94 2.01 -13.75
CA GLU A 95 -0.13 2.24 -14.93
C GLU A 95 -0.19 0.97 -15.78
N GLY A 96 0.41 0.94 -16.97
CA GLY A 96 0.41 -0.28 -17.80
C GLY A 96 1.29 -1.43 -17.30
N TYR A 97 2.17 -1.19 -16.32
CA TYR A 97 2.93 -2.22 -15.59
C TYR A 97 2.21 -2.65 -14.29
N ASN A 98 0.89 -2.41 -14.28
CA ASN A 98 0.02 -2.21 -13.14
C ASN A 98 -1.46 -2.38 -13.64
N SER A 99 -2.55 -2.28 -12.84
CA SER A 99 -3.87 -2.86 -13.25
C SER A 99 -4.93 -3.08 -12.13
N PRO A 100 -5.53 -4.28 -11.89
CA PRO A 100 -6.77 -4.44 -11.08
C PRO A 100 -6.69 -5.01 -9.64
N GLN A 101 -5.54 -5.48 -9.14
CA GLN A 101 -5.35 -6.24 -7.89
C GLN A 101 -4.28 -5.76 -6.87
N SER A 102 -3.00 -5.56 -7.24
CA SER A 102 -1.83 -5.76 -6.34
C SER A 102 -1.53 -4.76 -5.20
N PRO A 103 -1.38 -3.42 -5.38
CA PRO A 103 -1.03 -2.37 -4.37
C PRO A 103 -1.58 -2.35 -2.92
N TYR A 104 -2.30 -3.37 -2.45
CA TYR A 104 -2.25 -3.84 -1.07
C TYR A 104 -0.83 -3.99 -0.49
N TRP A 105 0.24 -3.87 -1.28
CA TRP A 105 1.64 -3.77 -0.84
C TRP A 105 1.89 -2.63 0.18
N GLY A 106 1.11 -1.53 0.14
CA GLY A 106 1.15 -0.52 1.20
C GLY A 106 0.75 -1.09 2.57
N LEU A 107 -0.11 -2.12 2.56
CA LEU A 107 -0.46 -2.96 3.70
C LEU A 107 0.57 -4.07 3.97
N THR A 108 1.86 -3.77 3.73
CA THR A 108 3.00 -4.49 4.37
C THR A 108 3.48 -3.73 5.62
N THR A 109 3.23 -2.42 5.71
CA THR A 109 3.77 -1.54 6.76
C THR A 109 3.33 -1.93 8.18
N LEU A 110 2.03 -2.15 8.41
CA LEU A 110 1.49 -2.56 9.71
C LEU A 110 1.72 -4.07 10.02
N ILE A 111 2.62 -4.78 9.30
CA ILE A 111 3.14 -6.07 9.82
C ILE A 111 3.85 -5.83 11.16
N ALA A 112 4.41 -4.63 11.35
CA ALA A 112 4.85 -4.12 12.64
C ALA A 112 3.79 -4.28 13.75
N THR A 113 2.50 -4.00 13.48
CA THR A 113 1.42 -4.11 14.48
C THR A 113 0.93 -5.55 14.69
N ALA A 114 1.60 -6.55 14.10
CA ALA A 114 1.45 -7.97 14.41
C ALA A 114 2.69 -8.53 15.15
N LEU A 115 3.68 -7.69 15.46
CA LEU A 115 4.81 -8.06 16.33
C LEU A 115 4.39 -7.92 17.80
N ALA A 116 4.84 -8.86 18.64
CA ALA A 116 4.62 -8.82 20.08
C ALA A 116 5.23 -7.57 20.74
N GLU A 117 4.66 -7.09 21.85
CA GLU A 117 5.03 -5.83 22.50
C GLU A 117 6.49 -5.77 22.99
N ASP A 118 7.09 -6.93 23.29
CA ASP A 118 8.48 -7.08 23.70
C ASP A 118 9.49 -7.12 22.53
N ASN A 119 9.00 -7.20 21.28
CA ASN A 119 9.82 -7.33 20.08
C ASN A 119 10.79 -6.15 19.92
N ALA A 120 12.02 -6.43 19.49
CA ALA A 120 13.07 -5.43 19.26
C ALA A 120 12.67 -4.27 18.33
N PHE A 121 11.64 -4.42 17.50
CA PHE A 121 11.05 -3.32 16.73
C PHE A 121 10.40 -2.23 17.60
N TRP A 122 9.76 -2.62 18.72
CA TRP A 122 9.12 -1.71 19.67
C TRP A 122 10.02 -1.34 20.85
N THR A 123 10.94 -2.22 21.24
CA THR A 123 11.79 -2.06 22.43
C THR A 123 13.18 -1.47 22.15
N ALA A 124 13.49 -1.12 20.90
CA ALA A 124 14.73 -0.41 20.55
C ALA A 124 14.77 1.02 21.13
N GLU A 125 15.94 1.42 21.64
CA GLU A 125 16.18 2.77 22.15
C GLU A 125 16.17 3.81 21.01
N GLU A 126 15.23 4.76 21.07
CA GLU A 126 15.12 5.85 20.09
C GLU A 126 16.42 6.67 20.06
N GLN A 127 17.11 6.63 18.92
CA GLN A 127 18.35 7.38 18.74
C GLN A 127 18.06 8.87 18.57
N PRO A 128 18.89 9.77 19.15
CA PRO A 128 18.64 11.20 19.11
C PRO A 128 18.61 11.73 17.68
N TYR A 129 17.62 12.58 17.39
CA TYR A 129 17.47 13.19 16.06
C TYR A 129 18.78 13.91 15.63
N PRO A 130 19.26 13.75 14.38
CA PRO A 130 20.52 14.35 13.93
C PRO A 130 20.62 15.87 14.16
N ALA A 131 21.48 16.26 15.10
CA ALA A 131 21.63 17.66 15.54
C ALA A 131 22.12 18.62 14.46
N LEU A 132 22.70 18.11 13.37
CA LEU A 132 23.00 18.87 12.15
C LEU A 132 22.65 18.01 10.94
N PHE A 133 21.71 18.49 10.12
CA PHE A 133 21.37 17.87 8.84
C PHE A 133 21.64 18.88 7.72
N LEU A 134 22.84 18.82 7.13
CA LEU A 134 23.16 19.62 5.94
C LEU A 134 22.51 19.00 4.69
N PRO A 135 22.11 19.80 3.69
CA PRO A 135 21.62 19.27 2.41
C PRO A 135 22.63 18.29 1.79
N THR A 136 22.23 17.03 1.68
CA THR A 136 23.13 15.91 1.37
C THR A 136 22.77 15.29 0.03
N LEU A 137 23.77 15.17 -0.85
CA LEU A 137 23.65 14.50 -2.13
C LEU A 137 23.60 12.98 -1.93
N VAL A 138 22.50 12.35 -2.35
CA VAL A 138 22.35 10.90 -2.50
C VAL A 138 22.89 10.52 -3.89
N PRO A 139 24.05 9.84 -4.02
CA PRO A 139 24.79 9.75 -5.29
C PRO A 139 24.00 9.12 -6.45
N ALA A 140 23.10 8.18 -6.15
CA ALA A 140 22.14 7.62 -7.09
C ALA A 140 20.75 7.62 -6.43
N PRO A 141 19.70 8.24 -7.03
CA PRO A 141 19.65 8.84 -8.37
C PRO A 141 19.96 10.35 -8.38
N LYS A 142 21.06 10.81 -7.74
CA LYS A 142 21.50 12.21 -7.66
C LYS A 142 20.49 13.17 -7.01
N GLN A 143 19.70 12.67 -6.07
CA GLN A 143 18.77 13.46 -5.27
C GLN A 143 19.49 14.24 -4.17
N ILE A 144 18.92 15.37 -3.72
CA ILE A 144 19.41 16.10 -2.55
C ILE A 144 18.37 15.98 -1.44
N VAL A 145 18.70 15.27 -0.37
CA VAL A 145 17.88 15.23 0.85
C VAL A 145 18.20 16.48 1.68
N SER A 146 17.18 17.15 2.16
CA SER A 146 17.30 18.36 2.97
C SER A 146 16.30 18.32 4.12
N ASN A 147 16.68 18.94 5.24
CA ASN A 147 15.83 19.15 6.40
C ASN A 147 15.89 20.63 6.78
N HIS A 148 14.75 21.28 6.95
CA HIS A 148 14.72 22.65 7.46
C HIS A 148 14.86 22.65 8.99
N PRO A 149 15.99 23.15 9.55
CA PRO A 149 16.41 22.87 10.93
C PRO A 149 15.53 23.52 12.02
N GLN A 150 14.50 24.29 11.64
CA GLN A 150 13.62 25.00 12.56
C GLN A 150 12.13 24.62 12.44
N SER A 151 11.73 23.76 11.49
CA SER A 151 10.31 23.53 11.18
C SER A 151 9.91 22.07 10.95
N ASN A 152 10.75 21.11 11.35
CA ASN A 152 10.51 19.67 11.21
C ASN A 152 10.03 19.25 9.80
N HIS A 153 10.61 19.88 8.77
CA HIS A 153 10.21 19.74 7.37
C HIS A 153 11.36 19.09 6.60
N HIS A 154 11.15 17.86 6.19
CA HIS A 154 12.10 17.09 5.40
C HIS A 154 11.62 17.05 3.95
N PHE A 155 12.56 17.15 3.01
CA PHE A 155 12.24 17.11 1.60
C PHE A 155 13.40 16.57 0.75
N ILE A 156 13.05 15.98 -0.38
CA ILE A 156 13.99 15.41 -1.34
C ILE A 156 13.83 16.15 -2.66
N LEU A 157 14.84 16.96 -3.02
CA LEU A 157 14.94 17.58 -4.34
C LEU A 157 15.35 16.50 -5.35
N SER A 158 14.60 16.42 -6.46
CA SER A 158 14.75 15.37 -7.48
C SER A 158 15.12 15.94 -8.84
N PRO A 159 16.36 16.46 -8.99
CA PRO A 159 16.80 17.12 -10.22
C PRO A 159 16.84 16.14 -11.40
N ALA A 160 16.35 16.60 -12.56
CA ALA A 160 16.41 15.89 -13.84
C ALA A 160 15.82 14.46 -13.88
N GLN A 161 14.96 14.08 -12.92
CA GLN A 161 14.14 12.88 -13.07
C GLN A 161 13.12 13.08 -14.19
N PHE A 162 12.95 12.06 -15.03
CA PHE A 162 11.98 12.01 -16.12
C PHE A 162 11.67 10.54 -16.46
N VAL A 163 10.39 10.17 -16.55
CA VAL A 163 9.97 8.84 -17.02
C VAL A 163 9.70 8.87 -18.52
N THR A 164 10.37 7.99 -19.26
CA THR A 164 10.29 7.88 -20.72
C THR A 164 9.11 7.03 -21.23
N TRP A 165 8.51 6.18 -20.39
CA TRP A 165 7.27 5.47 -20.70
C TRP A 165 6.02 6.37 -20.49
N PRO A 166 4.92 6.16 -21.24
CA PRO A 166 3.74 7.02 -21.23
C PRO A 166 2.83 6.71 -20.03
N LEU A 167 3.32 7.00 -18.82
CA LEU A 167 2.60 6.78 -17.56
C LEU A 167 1.58 7.89 -17.28
N LYS A 168 0.44 7.54 -16.69
CA LYS A 168 -0.70 8.44 -16.43
C LYS A 168 -0.33 9.47 -15.36
N ALA A 169 -0.14 10.72 -15.79
CA ALA A 169 0.41 11.81 -14.98
C ALA A 169 1.85 11.54 -14.47
N SER A 170 2.70 10.98 -15.35
CA SER A 170 4.09 10.61 -15.07
C SER A 170 4.90 11.67 -14.30
N GLN A 171 4.77 12.95 -14.68
CA GLN A 171 5.49 14.05 -14.03
C GLN A 171 5.15 14.16 -12.54
N ALA A 172 3.85 14.11 -12.19
CA ALA A 172 3.39 14.25 -10.83
C ALA A 172 3.73 13.02 -9.96
N LYS A 173 3.81 11.83 -10.55
CA LYS A 173 4.09 10.57 -9.83
C LYS A 173 5.58 10.26 -9.64
N TYR A 174 6.42 10.61 -10.62
CA TYR A 174 7.79 10.10 -10.71
C TYR A 174 8.83 11.17 -11.08
N SER A 175 8.45 12.45 -11.20
CA SER A 175 9.37 13.50 -11.69
C SER A 175 9.09 14.89 -11.13
N LYS A 176 8.43 15.00 -9.97
CA LYS A 176 8.26 16.26 -9.26
C LYS A 176 9.63 16.86 -8.90
N PHE A 177 9.72 18.18 -8.91
CA PHE A 177 10.92 18.89 -8.48
C PHE A 177 11.31 18.55 -7.03
N THR A 178 10.32 18.37 -6.15
CA THR A 178 10.51 18.02 -4.74
C THR A 178 9.50 16.94 -4.29
N TYR A 179 9.87 16.14 -3.29
CA TYR A 179 8.93 15.38 -2.45
C TYR A 179 9.07 15.84 -0.99
N SER A 180 7.97 15.94 -0.24
CA SER A 180 7.96 16.55 1.10
C SER A 180 7.32 15.66 2.17
N SER A 181 7.81 15.74 3.41
CA SER A 181 7.18 15.15 4.60
C SER A 181 6.02 15.96 5.18
N THR A 182 5.86 17.23 4.78
CA THR A 182 4.93 18.20 5.39
C THR A 182 3.81 18.60 4.44
N PHE A 183 4.07 18.63 3.13
CA PHE A 183 3.07 18.94 2.11
C PHE A 183 2.62 17.67 1.39
N THR A 184 1.29 17.51 1.25
CA THR A 184 0.69 16.33 0.64
C THR A 184 0.88 16.29 -0.86
N PHE A 185 1.16 15.08 -1.36
CA PHE A 185 1.26 14.76 -2.79
C PHE A 185 -0.11 14.85 -3.48
N SER A 186 -0.23 15.63 -4.56
CA SER A 186 -1.39 15.62 -5.46
C SER A 186 -1.04 15.27 -6.91
N VAL A 187 -2.04 14.84 -7.67
CA VAL A 187 -1.95 14.42 -9.08
C VAL A 187 -2.92 15.28 -9.93
N PRO A 188 -2.48 15.81 -11.09
CA PRO A 188 -3.33 16.58 -12.00
C PRO A 188 -4.62 15.87 -12.41
N THR A 189 -5.72 16.62 -12.46
CA THR A 189 -7.04 16.16 -12.91
C THR A 189 -7.58 16.90 -14.14
N GLY A 190 -6.86 17.92 -14.62
CA GLY A 190 -7.24 18.78 -15.74
C GLY A 190 -6.13 19.76 -16.11
N LEU A 191 -6.47 20.87 -16.77
CA LEU A 191 -5.50 21.83 -17.32
C LEU A 191 -5.52 23.21 -16.64
N LEU A 192 -6.58 23.56 -15.92
CA LEU A 192 -6.67 24.83 -15.20
C LEU A 192 -5.72 24.84 -13.99
N ILE A 193 -5.31 26.03 -13.51
CA ILE A 193 -4.34 26.16 -12.41
C ILE A 193 -4.78 25.43 -11.12
N GLN A 194 -6.09 25.36 -10.84
CA GLN A 194 -6.66 24.63 -9.71
C GLN A 194 -6.68 23.11 -9.91
N GLN A 195 -6.58 22.64 -11.17
CA GLN A 195 -6.66 21.24 -11.57
C GLN A 195 -5.29 20.59 -11.81
N ILE A 196 -4.25 21.37 -12.13
CA ILE A 196 -2.88 20.87 -12.32
C ILE A 196 -2.12 20.63 -11.01
N THR A 197 -2.67 21.09 -9.88
CA THR A 197 -2.16 20.90 -8.51
C THR A 197 -0.62 20.99 -8.41
N PRO A 198 -0.03 22.20 -8.55
CA PRO A 198 1.42 22.38 -8.67
C PRO A 198 2.15 22.26 -7.31
N ASP A 199 1.74 21.35 -6.43
CA ASP A 199 2.47 21.06 -5.19
C ASP A 199 3.86 20.51 -5.52
N SER A 200 4.88 21.00 -4.82
CA SER A 200 6.27 20.54 -4.95
C SER A 200 6.82 20.58 -6.40
N THR A 201 6.29 21.49 -7.22
CA THR A 201 6.45 21.57 -8.68
C THR A 201 6.67 23.03 -9.09
N LEU A 202 7.51 23.29 -10.09
CA LEU A 202 7.69 24.63 -10.66
C LEU A 202 6.68 24.86 -11.78
N ALA A 203 5.71 25.74 -11.55
CA ALA A 203 4.71 26.15 -12.54
C ALA A 203 5.03 27.53 -13.13
N LEU A 204 5.08 27.62 -14.46
CA LEU A 204 5.32 28.85 -15.21
C LEU A 204 4.14 29.09 -16.16
N SER A 205 3.50 30.26 -16.06
CA SER A 205 2.53 30.72 -17.06
C SER A 205 3.25 31.25 -18.31
N ARG A 206 2.75 30.93 -19.50
CA ARG A 206 3.29 31.36 -20.80
C ARG A 206 2.70 32.67 -21.30
N ASP A 207 1.48 32.99 -20.86
CA ASP A 207 0.65 34.11 -21.29
C ASP A 207 0.37 35.12 -20.15
N GLY A 208 0.77 34.81 -18.93
CA GLY A 208 0.39 35.55 -17.72
C GLY A 208 -1.03 35.25 -17.23
N ALA A 209 -1.69 34.24 -17.83
CA ALA A 209 -3.05 33.83 -17.58
C ALA A 209 -3.13 32.28 -17.46
N GLU A 210 -4.02 31.64 -18.21
CA GLU A 210 -4.41 30.24 -18.04
C GLU A 210 -3.44 29.21 -18.66
N THR A 211 -2.42 29.61 -19.43
CA THR A 211 -1.52 28.65 -20.11
C THR A 211 -0.30 28.30 -19.27
N TRP A 212 -0.39 27.21 -18.49
CA TRP A 212 0.68 26.77 -17.58
C TRP A 212 1.57 25.66 -18.15
N ALA A 213 2.86 25.71 -17.81
CA ALA A 213 3.83 24.61 -17.97
C ALA A 213 4.42 24.25 -16.60
N VAL A 214 4.63 22.96 -16.34
CA VAL A 214 5.05 22.43 -15.03
C VAL A 214 6.32 21.59 -15.12
N LYS A 215 7.16 21.63 -14.07
CA LYS A 215 8.40 20.85 -13.95
C LYS A 215 8.65 20.37 -12.51
#